data_AF-A0A251XFM2-F1
#
_entry.id   AF-A0A251XFM2-F1
#
_cell.length_a   1.000
_cell.length_b   1.000
_cell.length_c   1.000
_cell.angle_alpha   90.00
_cell.angle_beta   90.00
_cell.angle_gamma   90.00
#
_symmetry.space_group_name_H-M   'P 1'
#
loop_
_entity.id
_entity.type
_entity.pdbx_description
1 polymer ?
#
loop_
_entity_poly.entity_id
_entity_poly.type
_entity_poly.pdbx_seq_one_letter_code
_entity_poly.pdbx_strand_id
1 'polypeptide(L)'
;MLGYVGLAGIIASFFVVSGDNAFPVPFGLLPVVATALVIASGIGGVSKAMVPITNPVTTYIGRLSFSLYLWHFPAIILLASLLGTGTLEYYGAAIGATLVLAIASFHLVEDPIRRSSWLDRRRPAAGRLVRS
;
A
#
# COMPACT_ATOMS: atom_id res chain seq x y z
N MET A 1 -16.79 5.40 -14.14
CA MET A 1 -16.46 4.66 -15.39
C MET A 1 -14.96 4.47 -15.51
N LEU A 2 -14.15 5.54 -15.56
CA LEU A 2 -12.67 5.48 -15.64
C LEU A 2 -11.99 4.63 -14.54
N GLY A 3 -12.45 4.70 -13.29
CA GLY A 3 -11.88 3.91 -12.19
C GLY A 3 -12.07 2.39 -12.31
N TYR A 4 -13.18 1.92 -12.88
CA TYR A 4 -13.39 0.49 -13.13
C TYR A 4 -12.53 -0.02 -14.29
N VAL A 5 -12.32 0.80 -15.31
CA VAL A 5 -11.41 0.49 -16.43
C VAL A 5 -9.98 0.40 -15.93
N GLY A 6 -9.56 1.33 -15.06
CA GLY A 6 -8.26 1.27 -14.41
C GLY A 6 -8.11 0.04 -13.51
N LEU A 7 -9.12 -0.29 -12.70
CA LEU A 7 -9.08 -1.48 -11.83
C LEU A 7 -9.03 -2.78 -12.64
N ALA A 8 -9.83 -2.90 -13.69
CA ALA A 8 -9.78 -4.03 -14.61
C ALA A 8 -8.41 -4.12 -15.31
N GLY A 9 -7.80 -2.99 -15.67
CA GLY A 9 -6.44 -2.93 -16.21
C GLY A 9 -5.38 -3.40 -15.21
N ILE A 10 -5.53 -3.07 -13.93
CA ILE A 10 -4.64 -3.57 -12.86
C ILE A 10 -4.75 -5.09 -12.74
N ILE A 11 -5.98 -5.63 -12.69
CA ILE A 11 -6.21 -7.08 -12.60
C ILE A 11 -5.65 -7.80 -13.84
N ALA A 12 -5.91 -7.27 -15.03
CA ALA A 12 -5.37 -7.83 -16.28
C ALA A 12 -3.83 -7.83 -16.29
N SER A 13 -3.20 -6.82 -15.70
CA SER A 13 -1.73 -6.74 -15.61
C SER A 13 -1.13 -7.89 -14.82
N PHE A 14 -1.82 -8.44 -13.80
CA PHE A 14 -1.32 -9.60 -13.06
C PHE A 14 -1.18 -10.87 -13.91
N PHE A 15 -1.98 -11.01 -14.97
CA PHE A 15 -1.94 -12.18 -15.86
C PHE A 15 -1.04 -11.96 -17.08
N VAL A 16 -0.80 -10.70 -17.46
CA VAL A 16 0.01 -10.33 -18.63
C VAL A 16 1.48 -10.11 -18.25
N VAL A 17 1.76 -9.66 -17.03
CA VAL A 17 3.12 -9.38 -16.54
C VAL A 17 3.66 -10.62 -15.83
N SER A 18 4.39 -11.45 -16.57
CA SER A 18 5.13 -12.61 -16.03
C SER A 18 6.55 -12.22 -15.58
N GLY A 19 7.00 -12.79 -14.45
CA GLY A 19 8.32 -12.50 -13.85
C GLY A 19 9.53 -12.94 -14.67
N ASP A 20 9.33 -13.75 -15.72
CA ASP A 20 10.39 -14.20 -16.64
C ASP A 20 10.76 -13.16 -17.69
N ASN A 21 9.96 -12.09 -17.82
CA ASN A 21 10.21 -11.04 -18.80
C ASN A 21 11.25 -10.07 -18.24
N ALA A 22 12.53 -10.39 -18.49
CA ALA A 22 13.63 -9.45 -18.32
C ALA A 22 13.28 -8.14 -19.05
N PHE A 23 13.40 -7.02 -18.32
CA PHE A 23 13.16 -5.63 -18.71
C PHE A 23 11.72 -5.05 -18.53
N PRO A 24 11.57 -3.94 -17.78
CA PRO A 24 10.27 -3.38 -17.36
C PRO A 24 9.46 -2.66 -18.45
N VAL A 25 10.01 -2.44 -19.66
CA VAL A 25 9.33 -1.78 -20.77
C VAL A 25 9.33 -2.75 -21.95
N PRO A 26 8.17 -3.26 -22.41
CA PRO A 26 6.87 -2.59 -22.51
C PRO A 26 5.78 -3.08 -21.54
N PHE A 27 5.96 -4.22 -20.89
CA PHE A 27 4.89 -4.87 -20.10
C PHE A 27 4.54 -4.11 -18.81
N GLY A 28 5.47 -3.33 -18.25
CA GLY A 28 5.23 -2.47 -17.09
C GLY A 28 4.41 -1.20 -17.39
N LEU A 29 4.23 -0.82 -18.65
CA LEU A 29 3.42 0.35 -18.99
C LEU A 29 1.94 0.12 -18.72
N LEU A 30 1.46 -1.11 -18.90
CA LEU A 30 0.07 -1.48 -18.67
C LEU A 30 -0.38 -1.22 -17.22
N PRO A 31 0.30 -1.74 -16.17
CA PRO A 31 -0.07 -1.45 -14.79
C PRO A 31 0.12 0.02 -14.41
N VAL A 32 1.12 0.71 -14.97
CA VAL A 32 1.36 2.13 -14.70
C VAL A 32 0.23 3.00 -15.22
N VAL A 33 -0.19 2.82 -16.48
CA VAL A 33 -1.30 3.57 -17.09
C VAL A 33 -2.62 3.22 -16.41
N ALA A 34 -2.85 1.94 -16.12
CA ALA A 34 -4.03 1.50 -15.38
C ALA A 34 -4.13 2.17 -13.99
N THR A 35 -3.02 2.23 -13.26
CA THR A 35 -2.93 2.91 -11.96
C THR A 35 -3.17 4.41 -12.10
N ALA A 36 -2.58 5.06 -13.12
CA ALA A 36 -2.78 6.48 -13.40
C ALA A 36 -4.25 6.80 -13.70
N LEU A 37 -4.96 5.94 -14.43
CA LEU A 37 -6.40 6.09 -14.70
C LEU A 37 -7.25 5.95 -13.43
N VAL A 38 -6.91 5.02 -12.52
CA VAL A 38 -7.58 4.90 -11.22
C VAL A 38 -7.39 6.18 -10.40
N ILE A 39 -6.16 6.69 -10.31
CA ILE A 39 -5.85 7.92 -9.55
C ILE A 39 -6.56 9.13 -10.17
N ALA A 40 -6.47 9.30 -11.50
CA ALA A 40 -7.10 10.40 -12.23
C ALA A 40 -8.63 10.39 -12.06
N SER A 41 -9.24 9.21 -11.95
CA SER A 41 -10.69 9.09 -11.72
C SER A 41 -11.17 9.57 -10.34
N GLY A 42 -10.24 9.77 -9.39
CA GLY A 42 -10.52 10.35 -8.07
C GLY A 42 -10.25 11.86 -7.96
N ILE A 43 -9.66 12.50 -8.97
CA ILE A 43 -9.37 13.94 -8.98
C ILE A 43 -10.67 14.70 -9.31
N GLY A 44 -11.14 15.55 -8.38
CA GLY A 44 -12.38 16.33 -8.54
C GLY A 44 -13.54 15.92 -7.61
N GLY A 45 -13.34 14.91 -6.77
CA GLY A 45 -14.28 14.47 -5.74
C GLY A 45 -14.30 12.95 -5.62
N VAL A 46 -14.57 12.44 -4.41
CA VAL A 46 -14.72 11.00 -4.18
C VAL A 46 -15.96 10.53 -4.94
N SER A 47 -15.77 10.02 -6.15
CA SER A 47 -16.86 9.40 -6.89
C SER A 47 -17.43 8.27 -6.03
N LYS A 48 -18.74 8.28 -5.76
CA LYS A 48 -19.46 7.16 -5.11
C LYS A 48 -19.23 5.81 -5.80
N ALA A 49 -18.62 5.81 -6.99
CA ALA A 49 -18.20 4.62 -7.73
C ALA A 49 -16.88 3.97 -7.26
N MET A 50 -16.09 4.59 -6.36
CA MET A 50 -14.82 4.02 -5.82
C MET A 50 -14.93 3.53 -4.37
N VAL A 51 -16.15 3.37 -3.86
CA VAL A 51 -16.45 2.91 -2.49
C VAL A 51 -15.69 1.65 -2.05
N PRO A 52 -15.37 0.64 -2.91
CA PRO A 52 -14.56 -0.50 -2.48
C PRO A 52 -13.12 -0.14 -2.12
N ILE A 53 -12.56 0.88 -2.77
CA ILE A 53 -11.14 1.27 -2.66
C ILE A 53 -10.96 2.37 -1.61
N THR A 54 -11.98 3.21 -1.40
CA THR A 54 -11.98 4.26 -0.38
C THR A 54 -12.41 3.77 1.01
N ASN A 55 -12.53 2.45 1.21
CA ASN A 55 -12.91 1.85 2.49
C ASN A 55 -11.79 2.06 3.54
N PRO A 56 -12.12 2.35 4.82
CA PRO A 56 -11.15 2.35 5.92
C PRO A 56 -10.27 1.08 5.96
N VAL A 57 -10.77 -0.07 5.54
CA VAL A 57 -9.98 -1.32 5.46
C VAL A 57 -8.84 -1.22 4.45
N THR A 58 -9.11 -0.75 3.22
CA THR A 58 -8.08 -0.56 2.19
C THR A 58 -7.03 0.46 2.62
N THR A 59 -7.48 1.52 3.30
CA THR A 59 -6.59 2.53 3.87
C THR A 59 -5.74 1.95 5.00
N TYR A 60 -6.30 1.08 5.84
CA TYR A 60 -5.58 0.38 6.90
C TYR A 60 -4.52 -0.56 6.33
N ILE A 61 -4.88 -1.38 5.34
CA ILE A 61 -3.94 -2.28 4.65
C ILE A 61 -2.80 -1.47 4.01
N GLY A 62 -3.12 -0.38 3.31
CA GLY A 62 -2.10 0.49 2.72
C GLY A 62 -1.14 1.11 3.73
N ARG A 63 -1.59 1.39 4.96
CA ARG A 63 -0.71 1.85 6.03
C ARG A 63 0.13 0.71 6.60
N LEU A 64 -0.47 -0.47 6.80
CA LEU A 64 0.26 -1.65 7.25
C LEU A 64 1.38 -2.03 6.28
N SER A 65 1.19 -1.84 4.98
CA SER A 65 2.21 -2.07 3.95
C SER A 65 3.52 -1.30 4.20
N PHE A 66 3.45 -0.10 4.78
CA PHE A 66 4.65 0.66 5.13
C PHE A 66 5.45 -0.02 6.24
N SER A 67 4.78 -0.35 7.35
CA SER A 67 5.39 -1.10 8.46
C SER A 67 5.90 -2.47 8.00
N LEU A 68 5.17 -3.17 7.13
CA LEU A 68 5.58 -4.47 6.57
C LEU A 68 6.85 -4.33 5.72
N TYR A 69 6.92 -3.31 4.85
CA TYR A 69 8.12 -3.01 4.07
C TYR A 69 9.32 -2.65 4.94
N LEU A 70 9.12 -2.00 6.09
CA LEU A 70 10.22 -1.70 7.00
C LEU A 70 10.83 -2.97 7.61
N TRP A 71 9.98 -3.90 8.06
CA TRP A 71 10.40 -5.03 8.90
C TRP A 71 10.68 -6.34 8.16
N HIS A 72 10.21 -6.49 6.91
CA HIS A 72 10.45 -7.73 6.16
C HIS A 72 11.94 -8.01 5.95
N PHE A 73 12.70 -7.00 5.54
CA PHE A 73 14.12 -7.15 5.21
C PHE A 73 14.99 -7.44 6.45
N PRO A 74 14.85 -6.71 7.57
CA PRO A 74 15.51 -7.06 8.83
C PRO A 74 15.17 -8.47 9.32
N ALA A 75 13.88 -8.86 9.28
CA ALA A 75 13.45 -10.19 9.72
C ALA A 75 14.08 -11.30 8.88
N ILE A 76 14.08 -11.13 7.56
CA ILE A 76 14.71 -12.05 6.60
C ILE A 76 16.20 -12.23 6.91
N ILE A 77 16.96 -11.14 7.06
CA ILE A 77 18.41 -11.22 7.29
C ILE A 77 18.73 -11.87 8.64
N LEU A 78 18.01 -11.51 9.70
CA LEU A 78 18.22 -12.07 11.03
C LEU A 78 17.86 -13.55 11.10
N LEU A 79 16.77 -13.96 10.45
CA LEU A 79 16.37 -15.37 10.46
C LEU A 79 17.23 -16.21 9.52
N ALA A 80 17.72 -15.63 8.41
CA ALA A 80 18.64 -16.30 7.51
C ALA A 80 19.97 -16.63 8.21
N SER A 81 20.45 -15.76 9.11
CA SER A 81 21.67 -16.02 9.88
C SER A 81 21.50 -17.02 11.02
N LEU A 82 20.29 -17.17 11.56
CA LEU A 82 20.00 -18.07 12.68
C LEU A 82 19.57 -19.48 12.25
N LEU A 83 18.71 -19.59 11.24
CA LEU A 83 18.05 -20.85 10.85
C LEU A 83 18.59 -21.44 9.54
N GLY A 84 19.38 -20.67 8.78
CA GLY A 84 19.75 -21.01 7.41
C GLY A 84 18.59 -20.83 6.44
N THR A 85 18.90 -20.48 5.19
CA THR A 85 17.88 -20.23 4.15
C THR A 85 17.35 -21.53 3.54
N GLY A 86 16.07 -21.56 3.16
CA GLY A 86 15.51 -22.61 2.31
C GLY A 86 14.71 -23.70 3.02
N THR A 87 14.55 -23.63 4.34
CA THR A 87 13.66 -24.53 5.10
C THR A 87 12.25 -23.94 5.22
N LEU A 88 11.24 -24.79 5.37
CA LEU A 88 9.86 -24.35 5.62
C LEU A 88 9.76 -23.56 6.94
N GLU A 89 10.55 -23.96 7.93
CA GLU A 89 10.68 -23.29 9.23
C GLU A 89 11.19 -21.85 9.07
N TYR A 90 12.20 -21.63 8.23
CA TYR A 90 12.70 -20.29 7.91
C TYR A 90 11.60 -19.42 7.28
N TYR A 91 10.87 -19.92 6.28
CA TYR A 91 9.79 -19.15 5.65
C TYR A 91 8.65 -18.82 6.63
N GLY A 92 8.23 -19.80 7.43
CA GLY A 92 7.20 -19.61 8.45
C GLY A 92 7.63 -18.59 9.51
N ALA A 93 8.86 -18.70 10.01
CA ALA A 93 9.42 -17.78 10.99
C ALA A 93 9.60 -16.37 10.39
N ALA A 94 10.07 -16.24 9.15
CA ALA A 94 10.27 -14.95 8.50
C ALA A 94 8.95 -14.22 8.27
N ILE A 95 7.93 -14.91 7.77
CA ILE A 95 6.58 -14.34 7.59
C ILE A 95 5.99 -13.97 8.95
N GLY A 96 6.06 -14.88 9.93
CA GLY A 96 5.53 -14.65 11.27
C GLY A 96 6.18 -13.45 11.96
N ALA A 97 7.52 -13.42 12.01
CA ALA A 97 8.28 -12.33 12.62
C ALA A 97 8.03 -11.00 11.92
N THR A 98 8.01 -10.98 10.58
CA THR A 98 7.69 -9.77 9.80
C THR A 98 6.30 -9.24 10.16
N LEU A 99 5.29 -10.10 10.19
CA LEU A 99 3.91 -9.69 10.51
C LEU A 99 3.79 -9.19 11.95
N VAL A 100 4.38 -9.90 12.91
CA VAL A 100 4.35 -9.50 14.32
C VAL A 100 5.04 -8.15 14.52
N LEU A 101 6.23 -7.97 13.95
CA LEU A 101 6.98 -6.71 14.04
C LEU A 101 6.26 -5.58 13.30
N ALA A 102 5.67 -5.84 12.13
CA ALA A 102 4.90 -4.86 11.39
C ALA A 102 3.66 -4.41 12.17
N ILE A 103 2.88 -5.33 12.75
CA ILE A 103 1.69 -5.01 13.54
C ILE A 103 2.07 -4.27 14.83
N ALA A 104 3.12 -4.74 15.52
CA ALA A 104 3.62 -4.09 16.73
C ALA A 104 4.09 -2.67 16.44
N SER A 105 4.89 -2.48 15.40
CA SER A 105 5.39 -1.17 14.97
C SER A 105 4.25 -0.24 14.52
N PHE A 106 3.26 -0.78 13.79
CA PHE A 106 2.09 -0.02 13.36
C PHE A 106 1.32 0.53 14.56
N HIS A 107 1.03 -0.30 15.58
CA HIS A 107 0.28 0.14 16.75
C HIS A 107 1.09 0.94 17.78
N LEU A 108 2.39 0.67 17.93
CA LEU A 108 3.24 1.29 18.95
C LEU A 108 3.90 2.59 18.47
N VAL A 109 4.16 2.73 17.18
CA VAL A 109 4.89 3.88 16.61
C VAL A 109 3.99 4.66 15.67
N GLU A 110 3.34 3.98 14.73
CA GLU A 110 2.66 4.63 13.62
C GLU A 110 1.29 5.24 14.02
N ASP A 111 0.48 4.50 14.77
CA ASP A 111 -0.79 4.97 15.33
C ASP A 111 -0.62 6.16 16.31
N PRO A 112 0.31 6.13 17.29
CA PRO A 112 0.51 7.28 18.18
C PRO A 112 1.08 8.50 17.46
N ILE A 113 1.99 8.33 16.49
CA ILE A 113 2.51 9.45 15.69
C ILE A 113 1.40 10.05 14.81
N ARG A 114 0.52 9.24 14.22
CA ARG A 114 -0.64 9.70 13.43
C ARG A 114 -1.71 10.41 14.27
N ARG A 115 -1.93 9.97 15.51
CA ARG A 115 -2.85 10.62 16.45
C ARG A 115 -2.22 11.86 17.09
N SER A 116 -0.89 11.98 17.08
CA SER A 116 -0.21 13.19 17.50
C SER A 116 -0.53 14.32 16.51
N SER A 117 -1.05 15.43 17.05
CA SER A 117 -1.47 16.62 16.32
C SER A 117 -0.32 17.36 15.59
N TRP A 118 0.89 16.80 15.60
CA TRP A 118 2.09 17.41 15.02
C TRP A 118 2.05 17.40 13.49
N LEU A 119 1.40 16.41 12.87
CA LEU A 119 1.22 16.33 11.41
C LEU A 119 -0.11 16.90 10.90
N ASP A 120 -1.06 17.27 11.77
CA ASP A 120 -2.37 17.80 11.38
C ASP A 120 -2.31 19.30 10.97
N ARG A 121 -1.10 19.82 10.70
CA ARG A 121 -0.84 21.22 10.40
C ARG A 121 -1.04 21.60 8.92
N ARG A 122 -1.93 20.91 8.19
CA ARG A 122 -2.32 21.32 6.82
C ARG A 122 -3.79 21.04 6.48
N ARG A 123 -4.71 21.51 7.32
CA ARG A 123 -5.99 22.02 6.79
C ARG A 123 -5.95 23.53 6.87
N PRO A 124 -5.59 24.25 5.78
CA PRO A 124 -6.00 25.64 5.67
C PRO A 124 -7.52 25.63 5.80
N ALA A 125 -8.04 26.37 6.78
CA ALA A 125 -9.45 26.63 6.94
C ALA A 125 -9.95 27.52 5.77
N ALA A 126 -9.91 27.00 4.55
CA ALA A 126 -10.43 27.67 3.37
C ALA A 126 -11.90 27.25 3.20
N GLY A 127 -12.82 28.08 3.67
CA GLY A 127 -14.23 27.91 3.32
C GLY A 127 -15.29 28.47 4.26
N ARG A 128 -14.96 29.24 5.30
CA ARG A 128 -15.97 29.79 6.22
C ARG A 128 -16.06 31.33 6.24
N LEU A 129 -15.82 32.01 5.11
CA LEU A 129 -15.91 33.48 5.04
C LEU A 129 -16.56 34.03 3.75
N VAL A 130 -17.42 33.27 3.06
CA VAL A 130 -18.20 33.82 1.93
C VAL A 130 -19.69 33.56 2.16
N ARG A 131 -20.22 34.03 3.29
CA ARG A 131 -21.66 34.32 3.50
C ARG A 131 -21.81 35.32 4.64
N SER A 132 -21.79 36.60 4.30
CA SER A 132 -22.47 37.69 5.03
C SER A 132 -22.68 38.85 4.08
#